data_AF-A0A9D5GR87-F1
#
_entry.id   AF-A0A9D5GR87-F1
#
_cell.length_a   1.000
_cell.length_b   1.000
_cell.length_c   1.000
_cell.angle_alpha   90.00
_cell.angle_beta   90.00
_cell.angle_gamma   90.00
#
_symmetry.space_group_name_H-M   'P 1'
#
loop_
_entity.id
_entity.type
_entity.pdbx_description
1 polymer ?
#
loop_
_entity_poly.entity_id
_entity_poly.type
_entity_poly.pdbx_seq_one_letter_code
_entity_poly.pdbx_strand_id
1 'polypeptide(L)' 'METLNNEKIIYSLCIEDIQTVAEQEIERKLTNKEIEEIQDTIAEKIDWYEAIAHSISEKIPIK' A
#
# COMPACT_ATOMS: atom_id res chain seq x y z
N MET A 1 -19.89 19.41 -12.29
CA MET A 1 -19.60 18.06 -11.77
C MET A 1 -18.10 17.97 -11.64
N GLU A 2 -17.60 17.68 -10.44
CA GLU A 2 -16.17 17.46 -10.24
C GLU A 2 -15.82 16.11 -10.87
N THR A 3 -15.05 16.12 -11.95
CA THR A 3 -14.49 14.90 -12.54
C THR A 3 -13.48 14.32 -11.54
N LEU A 4 -13.69 13.07 -11.14
CA LEU A 4 -12.71 12.36 -10.34
C LEU A 4 -11.34 12.41 -11.03
N ASN A 5 -10.31 12.78 -10.28
CA ASN A 5 -8.95 12.65 -10.74
C ASN A 5 -8.60 11.15 -10.76
N ASN A 6 -8.34 10.61 -11.95
CA ASN A 6 -7.95 9.21 -12.14
C ASN A 6 -6.59 8.88 -11.46
N GLU A 7 -5.81 9.90 -11.12
CA GLU A 7 -4.51 9.77 -10.43
C GLU A 7 -4.63 9.93 -8.90
N LYS A 8 -5.85 10.04 -8.35
CA LYS A 8 -6.03 10.15 -6.90
C LYS A 8 -5.56 8.86 -6.22
N ILE A 9 -4.52 8.98 -5.40
CA ILE A 9 -4.06 7.91 -4.50
C ILE A 9 -5.10 7.75 -3.38
N ILE A 10 -5.66 6.55 -3.26
CA ILE A 10 -6.65 6.21 -2.21
C ILE A 10 -5.96 5.65 -0.96
N TYR A 11 -4.85 4.93 -1.14
CA TYR A 11 -4.02 4.37 -0.09
C TYR A 11 -2.56 4.33 -0.56
N SER A 12 -1.63 4.63 0.34
CA SER A 12 -0.18 4.57 0.08
C SER A 12 0.57 4.19 1.33
N LEU A 13 1.69 3.49 1.14
CA LEU A 13 2.74 3.35 2.14
C LEU A 13 3.91 4.25 1.75
N CYS A 14 4.55 4.86 2.73
CA CYS A 14 5.72 5.69 2.55
C CYS A 14 6.93 5.13 3.32
N ILE A 15 8.10 5.74 3.09
CA ILE A 15 9.34 5.34 3.76
C ILE A 15 9.22 5.47 5.29
N GLU A 16 8.46 6.44 5.80
CA GLU A 16 8.24 6.60 7.24
C GLU A 16 7.49 5.42 7.85
N ASP A 17 6.47 4.88 7.15
CA ASP A 17 5.75 3.68 7.60
C ASP A 17 6.70 2.48 7.69
N ILE A 18 7.53 2.30 6.65
CA ILE A 18 8.55 1.24 6.59
C ILE A 18 9.53 1.38 7.77
N GLN A 19 10.03 2.58 8.02
CA GLN A 19 10.99 2.83 9.10
C GLN A 19 10.37 2.63 10.48
N THR A 20 9.10 3.02 10.66
CA THR A 20 8.36 2.81 11.91
C THR A 20 8.26 1.32 12.23
N VAL A 21 7.90 0.49 11.22
CA VAL A 21 7.84 -0.96 11.39
C VAL A 21 9.24 -1.55 11.62
N ALA A 22 10.27 -1.07 10.92
CA ALA A 22 11.63 -1.53 11.13
C ALA A 22 12.15 -1.25 12.56
N GLU A 23 11.88 -0.06 13.10
CA GLU A 23 12.23 0.26 14.48
C GLU A 23 11.48 -0.60 15.51
N GLN A 24 10.24 -1.01 15.21
CA GLN A 24 9.44 -1.86 16.10
C GLN A 24 9.82 -3.34 16.05
N GLU A 25 10.12 -3.86 14.85
CA GLU A 25 10.32 -5.30 14.65
C GLU A 25 11.80 -5.72 14.75
N ILE A 26 12.73 -4.84 14.36
CA ILE A 26 14.17 -5.15 14.32
C ILE A 26 15.04 -4.11 15.04
N GLU A 27 14.43 -3.20 15.80
CA GLU A 27 15.10 -2.22 16.69
C GLU A 27 16.10 -1.28 15.99
N ARG A 28 15.96 -1.07 14.68
CA ARG A 28 16.79 -0.12 13.93
C ARG A 28 16.11 0.38 12.66
N LYS A 29 16.61 1.49 12.12
CA LYS A 29 16.26 1.96 10.78
C LYS A 29 16.89 1.10 9.68
N LEU A 30 16.19 1.00 8.56
CA LEU A 30 16.70 0.44 7.31
C LEU A 30 17.54 1.47 6.55
N THR A 31 18.55 1.00 5.86
CA THR A 31 19.28 1.79 4.86
C THR A 31 18.46 1.93 3.58
N ASN A 32 18.82 2.89 2.72
CA ASN A 32 18.12 3.07 1.44
C ASN A 32 18.16 1.80 0.57
N LYS A 33 19.29 1.08 0.57
CA LYS A 33 19.42 -0.18 -0.17
C LYS A 33 18.48 -1.26 0.34
N GLU A 34 18.37 -1.40 1.66
CA GLU A 34 17.44 -2.35 2.28
C GLU A 34 15.98 -1.99 2.00
N ILE A 35 15.65 -0.70 1.98
CA ILE A 35 14.30 -0.23 1.60
C ILE A 35 13.99 -0.63 0.15
N GLU A 36 14.90 -0.37 -0.79
CA GLU A 36 14.75 -0.74 -2.20
C GLU A 36 14.55 -2.26 -2.35
N GLU A 37 15.30 -3.07 -1.61
CA GLU A 37 15.18 -4.54 -1.66
C GLU A 37 13.81 -5.06 -1.16
N ILE A 38 13.19 -4.40 -0.18
CA ILE A 38 11.91 -4.86 0.37
C ILE A 38 10.68 -4.25 -0.32
N GLN A 39 10.83 -3.18 -1.11
CA GLN A 39 9.70 -2.52 -1.79
C GLN A 39 8.93 -3.48 -2.70
N ASP A 40 9.64 -4.26 -3.50
CA ASP A 40 9.02 -5.27 -4.38
C ASP A 40 8.28 -6.35 -3.57
N THR A 41 8.91 -6.79 -2.47
CA THR A 41 8.30 -7.80 -1.57
C THR A 41 7.02 -7.25 -0.92
N ILE A 42 7.01 -5.98 -0.49
CA ILE A 42 5.83 -5.33 0.07
C ILE A 42 4.71 -5.29 -0.98
N ALA A 43 5.02 -4.89 -2.21
CA ALA A 43 4.04 -4.81 -3.29
C ALA A 43 3.42 -6.18 -3.62
N GLU A 44 4.21 -7.25 -3.62
CA GLU A 44 3.72 -8.63 -3.83
C GLU A 44 2.81 -9.12 -2.69
N LYS A 45 3.02 -8.64 -1.45
CA LYS A 45 2.19 -9.03 -0.30
C LYS A 45 0.90 -8.24 -0.17
N ILE A 46 0.82 -7.07 -0.79
CA ILE A 46 -0.40 -6.27 -0.81
C ILE A 46 -1.25 -6.73 -2.00
N ASP A 47 -2.27 -7.55 -1.71
CA ASP A 47 -3.27 -7.94 -2.70
C ASP A 47 -4.27 -6.80 -2.95
N TRP A 48 -3.77 -5.71 -3.54
CA TRP A 48 -4.55 -4.49 -3.80
C TRP A 48 -5.69 -4.76 -4.77
N TYR A 49 -5.50 -5.68 -5.72
CA TYR A 49 -6.53 -6.03 -6.69
C TYR A 49 -7.72 -6.68 -5.98
N GLU A 50 -7.46 -7.70 -5.16
CA GLU A 50 -8.52 -8.41 -4.47
C GLU A 50 -9.22 -7.51 -3.44
N ALA A 51 -8.47 -6.65 -2.74
CA ALA A 51 -9.05 -5.67 -1.83
C ALA A 51 -10.04 -4.73 -2.54
N ILE A 52 -9.70 -4.26 -3.75
CA ILE A 52 -10.58 -3.42 -4.58
C ILE A 52 -11.77 -4.24 -5.09
N ALA A 53 -11.53 -5.43 -5.64
CA ALA A 53 -12.56 -6.30 -6.19
C ALA A 53 -13.61 -6.66 -5.14
N HIS A 54 -13.17 -7.07 -3.95
CA HIS A 54 -14.05 -7.34 -2.82
C HIS A 54 -14.83 -6.10 -2.40
N SER A 55 -14.18 -4.94 -2.26
CA SER A 55 -14.85 -3.69 -1.89
C SER A 55 -15.95 -3.30 -2.89
N ILE A 56 -15.69 -3.50 -4.19
CA ILE A 56 -16.70 -3.31 -5.24
C ILE A 56 -17.85 -4.29 -5.04
N SER A 57 -17.57 -5.58 -4.90
CA SER A 57 -18.61 -6.61 -4.76
C SER A 57 -19.50 -6.42 -3.52
N GLU A 58 -18.93 -5.91 -2.43
CA GLU A 58 -19.64 -5.71 -1.17
C GLU A 58 -20.49 -4.42 -1.19
N LYS A 59 -19.94 -3.33 -1.76
CA LYS A 59 -20.56 -1.99 -1.65
C LYS A 59 -21.34 -1.57 -2.88
N ILE A 60 -21.04 -2.15 -4.05
CA ILE A 60 -21.65 -1.75 -5.31
C ILE A 60 -22.58 -2.89 -5.77
N PRO A 61 -23.91 -2.68 -5.80
CA PRO A 61 -24.82 -3.69 -6.27
C PRO A 61 -24.57 -4.00 -7.75
N ILE A 62 -24.40 -5.28 -8.07
CA ILE A 62 -24.38 -5.76 -9.45
C ILE A 62 -25.83 -5.71 -9.95
N LYS A 63 -26.06 -4.93 -11.01
CA LYS A 63 -27.37 -4.87 -11.68
C LYS A 63 -27.65 -6.12 -12.50
#